data_AF-A0A087T7Z4-F1
#
_entry.id   AF-A0A087T7Z4-F1
#
_cell.length_a   1.000
_cell.length_b   1.000
_cell.length_c   1.000
_cell.angle_alpha   90.00
_cell.angle_beta   90.00
_cell.angle_gamma   90.00
#
_symmetry.space_group_name_H-M   'P 1'
#
loop_
_entity.id
_entity.type
_entity.pdbx_description
1 polymer ?
#
loop_
_entity_poly.entity_id
_entity_poly.type
_entity_poly.pdbx_seq_one_letter_code
_entity_poly.pdbx_strand_id
1 'polypeptide(L)'
;MGKHIITYAIMPHCKTFQQAGVIQQAYQLNYPLHIFPTSHLAKPGASHYVTNAHRVLPLEMHESLSWFQVSDPAIVIETVKKAEDRDDCLVVRMYESFGGRVHVVLRSCLPIHKAVLCNALEDVVESSAQKVKWKGNNLELSFLPYQIISVLLYVEV
;
A
#
# COMPACT_ATOMS: atom_id res chain seq x y z
N MET A 1 -22.57 -24.17 -23.69
CA MET A 1 -21.14 -23.92 -23.99
C MET A 1 -20.97 -22.42 -24.24
N GLY A 2 -19.86 -21.82 -23.79
CA GLY A 2 -19.62 -20.37 -23.85
C GLY A 2 -18.14 -20.04 -24.06
N LYS A 3 -17.82 -18.75 -24.25
CA LYS A 3 -16.44 -18.28 -24.42
C LYS A 3 -15.79 -18.07 -23.05
N HIS A 4 -14.58 -18.59 -22.88
CA HIS A 4 -13.76 -18.40 -21.68
C HIS A 4 -12.43 -17.76 -22.06
N ILE A 5 -11.93 -16.86 -21.23
CA ILE A 5 -10.57 -16.32 -21.30
C ILE A 5 -9.88 -16.76 -20.02
N ILE A 6 -8.74 -17.43 -20.15
CA ILE A 6 -7.98 -17.99 -19.03
C ILE A 6 -6.59 -17.35 -19.06
N THR A 7 -6.16 -16.79 -17.94
CA THR A 7 -4.82 -16.21 -17.75
C THR A 7 -4.03 -17.10 -16.81
N TYR A 8 -2.81 -17.47 -17.22
CA TYR A 8 -1.87 -18.22 -16.39
C TYR A 8 -0.44 -17.86 -16.80
N ALA A 9 0.52 -18.12 -15.92
CA ALA A 9 1.95 -17.95 -16.20
C ALA A 9 2.74 -19.09 -15.56
N ILE A 10 3.86 -19.47 -16.18
CA ILE A 10 4.85 -20.37 -15.58
C ILE A 10 6.08 -19.53 -15.29
N MET A 11 6.50 -19.49 -14.02
CA MET A 11 7.68 -18.74 -13.56
C MET A 11 8.72 -19.72 -13.02
N PRO A 12 9.63 -20.23 -13.87
CA PRO A 12 10.79 -20.98 -13.40
C PRO A 12 11.63 -20.09 -12.48
N HIS A 13 12.06 -20.63 -11.35
CA HIS A 13 12.90 -19.90 -10.42
C HIS A 13 13.94 -20.81 -9.75
N CYS A 14 15.01 -20.20 -9.26
CA CYS A 14 16.00 -20.86 -8.42
C CYS A 14 15.66 -20.65 -6.95
N LYS A 15 16.18 -21.51 -6.07
CA LYS A 15 15.97 -21.45 -4.61
C LYS A 15 14.48 -21.56 -4.21
N THR A 16 14.10 -21.05 -3.05
CA THR A 16 12.71 -21.07 -2.58
C THR A 16 11.86 -19.99 -3.27
N PHE A 17 10.54 -20.16 -3.27
CA PHE A 17 9.62 -19.22 -3.90
C PHE A 17 9.66 -17.83 -3.24
N GLN A 18 9.94 -17.74 -1.94
CA GLN A 18 10.11 -16.48 -1.21
C GLN A 18 11.31 -15.70 -1.75
N GLN A 19 12.47 -16.36 -1.85
CA GLN A 19 13.71 -15.73 -2.33
C GLN A 19 13.64 -15.34 -3.81
N ALA A 20 12.82 -16.06 -4.59
CA ALA A 20 12.58 -15.77 -5.99
C ALA A 20 11.52 -14.67 -6.23
N GLY A 21 10.86 -14.17 -5.18
CA GLY A 21 9.82 -13.13 -5.31
C GLY A 21 8.54 -13.62 -5.99
N VAL A 22 8.27 -14.94 -5.99
CA VAL A 22 7.12 -15.53 -6.70
C VAL A 22 5.80 -14.95 -6.20
N ILE A 23 5.68 -14.69 -4.89
CA ILE A 23 4.47 -14.07 -4.31
C ILE A 23 4.20 -12.71 -4.96
N GLN A 24 5.20 -11.83 -5.03
CA GLN A 24 5.06 -10.50 -5.64
C GLN A 24 4.70 -10.60 -7.13
N GLN A 25 5.32 -11.51 -7.87
CA GLN A 25 5.03 -11.73 -9.30
C GLN A 25 3.61 -12.26 -9.52
N ALA A 26 3.10 -13.11 -8.63
CA ALA A 26 1.73 -13.59 -8.67
C ALA A 26 0.72 -12.44 -8.48
N TYR A 27 1.00 -11.48 -7.58
CA TYR A 27 0.17 -10.27 -7.47
C TYR A 27 0.25 -9.41 -8.73
N GLN A 28 1.44 -9.19 -9.29
CA GLN A 28 1.63 -8.37 -10.50
C GLN A 28 0.90 -8.94 -11.72
N LEU A 29 0.79 -10.27 -11.84
CA LEU A 29 -0.02 -10.90 -12.90
C LEU A 29 -1.51 -10.57 -12.77
N ASN A 30 -2.00 -10.41 -11.54
CA ASN A 30 -3.41 -10.14 -11.24
C ASN A 30 -3.75 -8.64 -11.16
N TYR A 31 -2.75 -7.75 -11.17
CA TYR A 31 -2.96 -6.31 -11.03
C TYR A 31 -2.50 -5.56 -12.29
N PRO A 32 -3.41 -5.28 -13.24
CA PRO A 32 -3.05 -4.63 -14.49
C PRO A 32 -2.60 -3.18 -14.28
N LEU A 33 -1.71 -2.71 -15.15
CA LEU A 33 -1.34 -1.31 -15.20
C LEU A 33 -2.51 -0.49 -15.74
N HIS A 34 -2.89 0.56 -15.01
CA HIS A 34 -3.90 1.51 -15.44
C HIS A 34 -3.21 2.72 -16.09
N ILE A 35 -3.56 3.00 -17.35
CA ILE A 35 -3.04 4.13 -18.10
C ILE A 35 -4.11 5.22 -18.13
N PHE A 36 -3.77 6.39 -17.60
CA PHE A 36 -4.65 7.57 -17.63
C PHE A 36 -4.01 8.64 -18.51
N PRO A 37 -4.70 9.11 -19.58
CA PRO A 37 -4.22 10.23 -20.36
C PRO A 37 -4.27 11.50 -19.51
N THR A 38 -3.17 12.25 -19.46
CA THR A 38 -3.09 13.55 -18.80
C THR A 38 -3.03 14.65 -19.86
N SER A 39 -3.75 15.75 -19.65
CA SER A 39 -3.73 16.89 -20.59
C SER A 39 -2.48 17.72 -20.37
N HIS A 40 -1.52 17.64 -21.29
CA HIS A 40 -0.32 18.47 -21.32
C HIS A 40 -0.61 19.91 -21.81
N LEU A 41 -1.69 20.54 -21.32
CA LEU A 41 -2.06 21.92 -21.67
C LEU A 41 -1.56 22.97 -20.68
N ALA A 42 -0.67 22.61 -19.75
CA ALA A 42 0.03 23.59 -18.94
C ALA A 42 1.19 24.17 -19.77
N LYS A 43 0.97 25.36 -20.35
CA LYS A 43 2.10 26.23 -20.72
C LYS A 43 2.95 26.45 -19.45
N PRO A 44 4.29 26.53 -19.56
CA PRO A 44 5.14 26.91 -18.43
C PRO A 44 4.60 28.21 -17.82
N GLY A 45 4.16 28.17 -16.55
CA GLY A 45 3.64 29.34 -15.82
C GLY A 45 2.11 29.51 -15.74
N ALA A 46 1.29 28.57 -16.23
CA ALA A 46 -0.15 28.62 -16.01
C ALA A 46 -0.54 28.01 -14.65
N SER A 47 -1.14 28.82 -13.77
CA SER A 47 -1.68 28.37 -12.47
C SER A 47 -2.69 27.22 -12.67
N HIS A 48 -2.41 26.09 -12.04
CA HIS A 48 -3.21 24.86 -12.09
C HIS A 48 -4.57 25.05 -11.40
N TYR A 49 -5.60 25.45 -12.16
CA TYR A 49 -6.98 25.23 -11.73
C TYR A 49 -7.40 23.81 -12.12
N VAL A 50 -7.25 22.90 -11.16
CA VAL A 50 -7.77 21.54 -11.24
C VAL A 50 -9.29 21.61 -11.22
N THR A 51 -9.94 21.32 -12.34
CA THR A 51 -11.38 21.08 -12.36
C THR A 51 -11.65 19.75 -11.66
N ASN A 52 -12.47 19.80 -10.61
CA ASN A 52 -12.86 18.67 -9.77
C ASN A 52 -13.35 17.47 -10.60
N ALA A 53 -12.54 16.43 -10.72
CA ALA A 53 -13.03 15.06 -10.92
C ALA A 53 -12.00 14.03 -10.46
N HIS A 54 -10.70 14.21 -10.72
CA HIS A 54 -9.65 13.35 -10.20
C HIS A 54 -8.40 14.20 -9.96
N ARG A 55 -8.07 14.45 -8.68
CA ARG A 55 -6.79 15.11 -8.31
C ARG A 55 -5.65 14.11 -8.53
N VAL A 56 -5.29 13.88 -9.80
CA VAL A 56 -3.96 13.36 -10.10
C VAL A 56 -3.01 14.50 -9.75
N LEU A 57 -2.23 14.33 -8.68
CA LEU A 57 -1.18 15.30 -8.34
C LEU A 57 -0.32 15.46 -9.60
N PRO A 58 -0.21 16.66 -10.18
CA PRO A 58 0.69 16.89 -11.30
C PRO A 58 2.10 16.69 -10.75
N LEU A 59 2.66 15.52 -11.01
CA LEU A 59 4.08 15.29 -10.82
C LEU A 59 4.76 16.09 -11.93
N GLU A 60 5.61 17.03 -11.56
CA GLU A 60 6.51 17.62 -12.54
C GLU A 60 7.36 16.49 -13.15
N MET A 61 7.68 16.62 -14.44
CA MET A 61 8.14 15.55 -15.35
C MET A 61 8.98 14.44 -14.69
N HIS A 62 8.54 13.19 -14.87
CA HIS A 62 9.26 11.93 -14.57
C HIS A 62 9.42 11.52 -13.11
N GLU A 63 8.63 12.04 -12.17
CA GLU A 63 8.67 11.50 -10.80
C GLU A 63 7.77 10.25 -10.67
N SER A 64 8.34 9.15 -10.21
CA SER A 64 7.57 8.00 -9.71
C SER A 64 7.31 8.21 -8.23
N LEU A 65 6.06 8.39 -7.83
CA LEU A 65 5.68 8.42 -6.42
C LEU A 65 5.11 7.09 -5.96
N SER A 66 5.37 6.77 -4.69
CA SER A 66 4.78 5.62 -4.00
C SER A 66 4.13 6.13 -2.73
N TRP A 67 2.80 5.97 -2.62
CA TRP A 67 2.08 6.37 -1.41
C TRP A 67 2.46 5.53 -0.20
N PHE A 68 2.80 4.25 -0.39
CA PHE A 68 3.21 3.35 0.68
C PHE A 68 4.33 2.42 0.24
N GLN A 69 5.32 2.26 1.12
CA GLN A 69 6.46 1.37 0.93
C GLN A 69 6.70 0.56 2.21
N VAL A 70 7.10 -0.70 2.07
CA VAL A 70 7.54 -1.54 3.18
C VAL A 70 9.02 -1.88 3.00
N SER A 71 9.76 -1.94 4.09
CA SER A 71 11.22 -2.17 4.04
C SER A 71 11.64 -3.62 3.80
N ASP A 72 10.71 -4.57 3.88
CA ASP A 72 11.00 -6.01 3.78
C ASP A 72 10.01 -6.71 2.83
N PRO A 73 10.49 -7.50 1.85
CA PRO A 73 9.63 -8.18 0.87
C PRO A 73 8.76 -9.30 1.48
N ALA A 74 9.01 -9.73 2.71
CA ALA A 74 8.14 -10.67 3.41
C ALA A 74 6.77 -10.05 3.72
N ILE A 75 6.68 -8.71 3.78
CA ILE A 75 5.44 -8.01 4.07
C ILE A 75 4.75 -7.57 2.78
N VAL A 76 3.47 -7.92 2.65
CA VAL A 76 2.62 -7.49 1.54
C VAL A 76 1.59 -6.51 2.07
N ILE A 77 1.48 -5.34 1.44
CA ILE A 77 0.34 -4.43 1.65
C ILE A 77 -0.82 -4.99 0.83
N GLU A 78 -1.82 -5.54 1.53
CA GLU A 78 -2.97 -6.21 0.91
C GLU A 78 -4.13 -5.24 0.66
N THR A 79 -4.30 -4.25 1.53
CA THR A 79 -5.42 -3.32 1.42
C THR A 79 -4.99 -1.92 1.80
N VAL A 80 -5.37 -0.96 0.97
CA VAL A 80 -5.39 0.47 1.29
C VAL A 80 -6.77 0.97 0.93
N LYS A 81 -7.54 1.43 1.92
CA LYS A 81 -8.86 2.01 1.70
C LYS A 81 -9.12 3.17 2.65
N LYS A 82 -10.10 4.02 2.34
CA LYS A 82 -10.66 4.95 3.33
C LYS A 82 -11.37 4.13 4.44
N ALA A 83 -11.20 4.56 5.69
CA ALA A 83 -11.99 4.02 6.79
C ALA A 83 -13.48 4.32 6.57
N GLU A 84 -14.36 3.43 7.04
CA GLU A 84 -15.80 3.57 6.78
C GLU A 84 -16.43 4.71 7.57
N ASP A 85 -16.12 4.79 8.86
CA ASP A 85 -16.73 5.76 9.79
C ASP A 85 -15.76 6.90 10.20
N ARG A 86 -14.67 7.11 9.45
CA ARG A 86 -13.64 8.11 9.78
C ARG A 86 -13.15 8.81 8.51
N ASP A 87 -13.46 10.10 8.41
CA ASP A 87 -13.27 10.86 7.17
C ASP A 87 -11.81 11.17 6.82
N ASP A 88 -10.96 11.31 7.82
CA ASP A 88 -9.55 11.68 7.75
C ASP A 88 -8.62 10.47 7.88
N CYS A 89 -9.12 9.25 7.62
CA CYS A 89 -8.42 8.04 7.97
C CYS A 89 -8.35 7.02 6.82
N LEU A 90 -7.16 6.45 6.65
CA LEU A 90 -6.90 5.31 5.79
C LEU A 90 -6.71 4.05 6.63
N VAL A 91 -7.33 2.96 6.19
CA VAL A 91 -7.00 1.61 6.66
C VAL A 91 -5.91 1.05 5.75
N VAL A 92 -4.80 0.66 6.35
CA VAL A 92 -3.74 -0.11 5.68
C VAL A 92 -3.63 -1.48 6.33
N ARG A 93 -3.87 -2.53 5.55
CA ARG A 93 -3.74 -3.92 5.99
C ARG A 93 -2.53 -4.56 5.33
N MET A 94 -1.72 -5.20 6.14
CA MET A 94 -0.51 -5.90 5.72
C MET A 94 -0.51 -7.31 6.28
N TYR A 95 0.19 -8.22 5.62
CA TYR A 95 0.45 -9.54 6.17
C TYR A 95 1.88 -10.02 5.88
N GLU A 96 2.36 -10.92 6.73
CA GLU A 96 3.64 -11.61 6.56
C GLU A 96 3.45 -12.85 5.67
N SER A 97 4.19 -12.93 4.58
CA SER A 97 3.96 -13.90 3.50
C SER A 97 4.98 -15.04 3.47
N PHE A 98 6.08 -14.93 4.21
CA PHE A 98 7.20 -15.88 4.15
C PHE A 98 7.16 -16.95 5.24
N GLY A 99 6.32 -16.79 6.27
CA GLY A 99 6.18 -17.70 7.42
C GLY A 99 7.19 -17.42 8.53
N GLY A 100 7.76 -16.21 8.58
CA GLY A 100 8.81 -15.82 9.51
C GLY A 100 8.39 -14.74 10.52
N ARG A 101 9.31 -14.41 11.44
CA ARG A 101 9.22 -13.18 12.24
C ARG A 101 10.02 -12.10 11.54
N VAL A 102 9.44 -10.91 11.39
CA VAL A 102 10.11 -9.80 10.71
C VAL A 102 9.76 -8.47 11.37
N HIS A 103 10.78 -7.61 11.48
CA HIS A 103 10.62 -6.21 11.84
C HIS A 103 10.66 -5.39 10.56
N VAL A 104 9.62 -4.59 10.31
CA VAL A 104 9.44 -3.82 9.07
C VAL A 104 9.16 -2.36 9.38
N VAL A 105 9.56 -1.49 8.46
CA VAL A 105 9.19 -0.09 8.43
C VAL A 105 8.20 0.13 7.29
N LEU A 106 6.96 0.52 7.62
CA LEU A 106 6.02 1.12 6.67
C LEU A 106 6.35 2.59 6.50
N ARG A 107 6.54 3.04 5.26
CA ARG A 107 6.79 4.44 4.90
C ARG A 107 5.64 4.98 4.06
N SER A 108 5.38 6.27 4.16
CA SER A 108 4.41 6.96 3.29
C SER A 108 4.82 8.39 3.01
N CYS A 109 4.49 8.89 1.82
CA CYS A 109 4.61 10.32 1.48
C CYS A 109 3.34 11.12 1.81
N LEU A 110 2.30 10.47 2.35
CA LEU A 110 1.06 11.14 2.78
C LEU A 110 1.29 11.87 4.12
N PRO A 111 0.57 12.98 4.39
CA PRO A 111 0.73 13.76 5.62
C PRO A 111 0.05 13.05 6.81
N ILE A 112 0.58 11.89 7.19
CA ILE A 112 0.08 11.09 8.31
C ILE A 112 0.63 11.66 9.62
N HIS A 113 -0.24 11.87 10.60
CA HIS A 113 0.14 12.39 11.91
C HIS A 113 -0.10 11.39 13.06
N LYS A 114 -0.90 10.35 12.83
CA LYS A 114 -1.22 9.33 13.85
C LYS A 114 -1.46 7.97 13.23
N ALA A 115 -1.01 6.93 13.93
CA ALA A 115 -1.23 5.53 13.58
C ALA A 115 -1.81 4.78 14.79
N VAL A 116 -2.78 3.91 14.55
CA VAL A 116 -3.44 3.08 15.59
C VAL A 116 -3.67 1.68 15.03
N LEU A 117 -3.48 0.64 15.86
CA LEU A 117 -3.82 -0.73 15.46
C LEU A 117 -5.33 -0.93 15.46
N CYS A 118 -5.84 -1.67 14.50
CA CYS A 118 -7.24 -2.06 14.46
C CYS A 118 -7.44 -3.53 14.07
N ASN A 119 -8.64 -4.04 14.35
CA ASN A 119 -9.06 -5.36 13.91
C ASN A 119 -9.60 -5.33 12.46
N ALA A 120 -10.14 -6.46 11.98
CA ALA A 120 -10.68 -6.54 10.63
C ALA A 120 -11.92 -5.66 10.39
N LEU A 121 -12.65 -5.31 11.46
CA LEU A 121 -13.82 -4.43 11.49
C LEU A 121 -13.45 -2.96 11.76
N GLU A 122 -12.16 -2.61 11.74
CA GLU A 122 -11.66 -1.25 12.01
C GLU A 122 -11.90 -0.74 13.44
N ASP A 123 -12.20 -1.63 14.38
CA ASP A 123 -12.22 -1.29 15.81
C ASP A 123 -10.78 -1.14 16.30
N VAL A 124 -10.54 -0.09 17.08
CA VAL A 124 -9.24 0.14 17.71
C VAL A 124 -8.92 -0.99 18.67
N VAL A 125 -7.71 -1.55 18.54
CA VAL A 125 -7.22 -2.61 19.42
C VAL A 125 -6.03 -2.09 20.21
N GLU A 126 -6.09 -2.25 21.53
CA GLU A 126 -4.94 -2.07 22.39
C GLU A 126 -4.10 -3.35 22.41
N SER A 127 -2.79 -3.20 22.19
CA SER A 127 -1.85 -4.32 22.26
C SER A 127 -0.72 -3.97 23.20
N SER A 128 -0.53 -4.81 24.23
CA SER A 128 0.64 -4.74 25.11
C SER A 128 1.90 -5.19 24.40
N ALA A 129 1.78 -6.09 23.42
CA ALA A 129 2.89 -6.66 22.66
C ALA A 129 3.40 -5.72 21.56
N GLN A 130 2.54 -4.84 21.01
CA GLN A 130 2.92 -3.94 19.93
C GLN A 130 2.28 -2.57 20.11
N LYS A 131 3.13 -1.56 20.31
CA LYS A 131 2.73 -0.15 20.32
C LYS A 131 3.15 0.50 19.02
N VAL A 132 2.21 1.16 18.36
CA VAL A 132 2.44 1.86 17.10
C VAL A 132 2.52 3.36 17.34
N LYS A 133 3.47 4.02 16.67
CA LYS A 133 3.58 5.48 16.66
C LYS A 133 4.17 5.92 15.33
N TRP A 134 3.49 6.83 14.66
CA TRP A 134 3.99 7.45 13.43
C TRP A 134 5.11 8.45 13.76
N LYS A 135 6.27 8.36 13.07
CA LYS A 135 7.42 9.26 13.25
C LYS A 135 8.19 9.44 11.94
N GLY A 136 8.43 10.68 11.51
CA GLY A 136 9.32 10.97 10.38
C GLY A 136 8.97 10.19 9.11
N ASN A 137 7.68 10.12 8.78
CA ASN A 137 7.08 9.39 7.65
C ASN A 137 7.16 7.86 7.72
N ASN A 138 7.48 7.33 8.91
CA ASN A 138 7.68 5.92 9.14
C ASN A 138 6.80 5.39 10.27
N LEU A 139 6.43 4.11 10.17
CA LEU A 139 5.83 3.30 11.21
C LEU A 139 6.55 1.96 11.31
N GLU A 140 7.11 1.68 12.48
CA GLU A 140 7.74 0.39 12.77
C GLU A 140 6.70 -0.64 13.23
N LEU A 141 6.78 -1.85 12.68
CA LEU A 141 5.90 -2.97 12.98
C LEU A 141 6.72 -4.26 13.12
N SER A 142 6.22 -5.19 13.92
CA SER A 142 6.78 -6.52 14.11
C SER A 142 5.72 -7.56 13.81
N PHE A 143 6.02 -8.45 12.86
CA PHE A 143 5.11 -9.51 12.44
C PHE A 143 5.55 -10.86 13.00
N LEU A 144 4.56 -11.67 13.38
CA LEU A 144 4.67 -13.12 13.59
C LEU A 144 4.45 -13.86 12.26
N PRO A 145 4.83 -15.15 12.17
CA PRO A 145 4.58 -15.97 10.99
C PRO A 145 3.12 -15.90 10.54
N TYR A 146 2.89 -15.51 9.29
CA TYR A 146 1.57 -15.36 8.66
C TYR A 146 0.60 -14.40 9.37
N GLN A 147 1.13 -13.49 10.20
CA GLN A 147 0.30 -12.52 10.90
C GLN A 147 -0.25 -11.48 9.94
N ILE A 148 -1.51 -11.10 10.16
CA ILE A 148 -2.16 -9.95 9.54
C ILE A 148 -2.19 -8.81 10.55
N ILE A 149 -1.74 -7.62 10.15
CA ILE A 149 -1.83 -6.39 10.93
C ILE A 149 -2.60 -5.36 10.12
N SER A 150 -3.61 -4.74 10.73
CA SER A 150 -4.31 -3.58 10.19
C SER A 150 -4.00 -2.35 11.03
N VAL A 151 -3.75 -1.23 10.35
CA VAL A 151 -3.52 0.07 10.98
C VAL A 151 -4.46 1.11 10.41
N LEU A 152 -5.01 1.94 11.30
CA LEU A 152 -5.65 3.20 11.00
C LEU A 152 -4.57 4.27 10.93
N LEU A 153 -4.42 4.92 9.78
CA LEU A 153 -3.51 6.04 9.54
C LEU A 153 -4.34 7.31 9.37
N TYR A 154 -4.20 8.25 10.29
CA TYR A 154 -4.89 9.54 10.24
C TYR A 154 -4.05 10.55 9.46
N VAL A 155 -4.66 11.15 8.45
CA VAL A 155 -4.04 12.02 7.45
C VAL A 155 -4.55 13.45 7.66
N GLU A 156 -3.66 14.43 7.61
CA GLU A 156 -4.06 15.84 7.60
C GLU A 156 -4.77 16.15 6.27
N VAL A 157 -5.99 16.68 6.35
CA VAL A 157 -6.84 17.05 5.18
C VAL A 157 -6.66 18.51 4.82
#